data_AF-A0A923V2U0-F1
#
_entry.id   AF-A0A923V2U0-F1
#
_cell.length_a   1.000
_cell.length_b   1.000
_cell.length_c   1.000
_cell.angle_alpha   90.00
_cell.angle_beta   90.00
_cell.angle_gamma   90.00
#
_symmetry.space_group_name_H-M   'P 1'
#
loop_
_entity.id
_entity.type
_entity.pdbx_description
1 polymer ?
#
loop_
_entity_poly.entity_id
_entity_poly.type
_entity_poly.pdbx_seq_one_letter_code
_entity_poly.pdbx_strand_id
1 'polypeptide(L)' 'MPGLPIYLHHKKVMDNTTRVRHDVMRQKFDKILVQCGFSVSRAAEIAETFAENSLEGVPSHGLNRFPDFIKLCLEEIID' A
#
# COMPACT_ATOMS: atom_id res chain seq x y z
N MET A 1 2.17 52.83 -13.60
CA MET A 1 1.32 52.00 -12.72
C MET A 1 1.97 50.63 -12.61
N PRO A 2 2.63 50.29 -11.50
CA PRO A 2 3.37 49.05 -11.34
C PRO A 2 2.41 47.84 -11.24
N GLY A 3 2.78 46.77 -11.93
CA GLY A 3 1.96 45.58 -12.21
C GLY A 3 1.61 44.74 -10.99
N LEU A 4 0.53 43.98 -11.18
CA LEU A 4 -0.10 43.06 -10.23
C LEU A 4 0.90 42.10 -9.55
N PRO A 5 0.69 41.78 -8.25
CA PRO A 5 1.46 40.74 -7.58
C PRO A 5 1.05 39.35 -8.06
N ILE A 6 2.00 38.61 -8.63
CA ILE A 6 1.92 37.18 -8.86
C ILE A 6 1.79 36.45 -7.52
N TYR A 7 0.56 36.16 -7.10
CA TYR A 7 0.27 35.25 -6.00
C TYR A 7 0.74 33.84 -6.38
N LEU A 8 1.93 33.46 -5.91
CA LEU A 8 2.36 32.07 -5.80
C LEU A 8 1.32 31.31 -4.98
N HIS A 9 0.46 30.55 -5.65
CA HIS A 9 -0.33 29.50 -5.04
C HIS A 9 0.62 28.38 -4.56
N HIS A 10 1.24 28.57 -3.40
CA HIS A 10 1.70 27.43 -2.61
C HIS A 10 0.45 26.70 -2.11
N LYS A 11 -0.08 25.82 -2.97
CA LYS A 11 -1.08 24.84 -2.58
C LYS A 11 -0.38 23.93 -1.56
N LYS A 12 -0.58 24.22 -0.27
CA LYS A 12 -0.14 23.36 0.84
C LYS A 12 -0.73 21.98 0.58
N VAL A 13 0.08 21.05 0.12
CA VAL A 13 -0.30 19.64 0.03
C VAL A 13 -0.67 19.24 1.45
N MET A 14 -1.95 18.96 1.68
CA MET A 14 -2.41 18.42 2.96
C MET A 14 -1.76 17.06 3.11
N ASP A 15 -0.86 16.94 4.07
CA ASP A 15 -0.26 15.68 4.44
C ASP A 15 -1.33 14.83 5.15
N ASN A 16 -1.99 13.95 4.39
CA ASN A 16 -2.95 12.96 4.88
C ASN A 16 -2.25 11.64 5.32
N THR A 17 -1.02 11.71 5.83
CA THR A 17 -0.28 10.52 6.27
C THR A 17 -0.87 9.92 7.53
N THR A 18 -1.32 8.67 7.44
CA THR A 18 -1.72 7.84 8.59
C THR A 18 -0.63 6.82 8.88
N ARG A 19 -0.13 6.79 10.12
CA ARG A 19 0.83 5.77 10.57
C ARG A 19 0.08 4.51 10.99
N VAL A 20 0.49 3.37 10.45
CA VAL A 20 -0.07 2.06 10.78
C VAL A 20 1.04 1.21 11.38
N ARG A 21 0.72 0.46 12.44
CA ARG A 21 1.68 -0.49 13.01
C ARG A 21 1.91 -1.65 12.03
N HIS A 22 3.16 -2.09 11.90
CA HIS A 22 3.56 -3.17 11.00
C HIS A 22 2.73 -4.45 11.21
N ASP A 23 2.53 -4.87 12.45
CA ASP A 23 1.76 -6.06 12.81
C ASP A 23 0.28 -5.97 12.41
N VAL A 24 -0.30 -4.77 12.48
CA VAL A 24 -1.68 -4.52 12.05
C VAL A 24 -1.79 -4.60 10.53
N MET A 25 -0.81 -4.05 9.81
CA MET A 25 -0.75 -4.10 8.35
C MET A 25 -0.61 -5.55 7.85
N ARG A 26 0.34 -6.31 8.41
CA ARG A 26 0.51 -7.74 8.10
C ARG A 26 -0.76 -8.55 8.33
N GLN A 27 -1.39 -8.40 9.49
CA GLN A 27 -2.63 -9.12 9.82
C GLN A 27 -3.78 -8.81 8.85
N LYS A 28 -3.80 -7.61 8.26
CA LYS A 28 -4.79 -7.24 7.25
C LYS A 28 -4.48 -7.91 5.91
N PHE A 29 -3.22 -7.91 5.47
CA PHE A 29 -2.82 -8.59 4.25
C PHE A 29 -3.07 -10.09 4.31
N ASP A 30 -2.69 -10.74 5.42
CA ASP A 30 -2.91 -12.17 5.65
C ASP A 30 -4.38 -12.56 5.49
N LYS A 31 -5.29 -11.82 6.15
CA LYS A 31 -6.73 -12.06 6.04
C LYS A 31 -7.25 -11.93 4.61
N ILE A 32 -6.77 -10.96 3.84
CA ILE A 32 -7.20 -10.74 2.45
C ILE A 32 -6.67 -11.87 1.56
N LEU A 33 -5.43 -12.30 1.75
CA LEU A 33 -4.82 -13.38 0.98
C LEU A 33 -5.51 -14.72 1.24
N VAL A 34 -5.85 -15.02 2.49
CA VAL A 34 -6.66 -16.22 2.82
C VAL A 34 -8.03 -16.15 2.14
N GLN A 35 -8.66 -14.99 2.07
CA GLN A 35 -9.92 -14.80 1.34
C GLN A 35 -9.78 -14.97 -0.18
N CYS A 36 -8.59 -14.69 -0.74
CA CYS A 36 -8.28 -14.95 -2.14
C CYS A 36 -7.98 -16.42 -2.46
N GLY A 37 -7.96 -17.32 -1.46
CA GLY A 37 -7.75 -18.76 -1.67
C GLY A 37 -6.36 -19.27 -1.32
N PHE A 38 -5.44 -18.40 -0.86
CA PHE A 38 -4.12 -18.85 -0.41
C PHE A 38 -4.21 -19.69 0.88
N SER A 39 -3.31 -20.67 1.00
CA SER A 39 -3.12 -21.37 2.28
C SER A 39 -2.62 -20.41 3.36
N VAL A 40 -2.96 -20.67 4.62
CA VAL A 40 -2.56 -19.82 5.76
C VAL A 40 -1.05 -19.61 5.84
N SER A 41 -0.26 -20.66 5.57
CA SER A 41 1.21 -20.55 5.55
C SER A 41 1.69 -19.60 4.46
N ARG A 42 1.11 -19.71 3.26
CA ARG A 42 1.50 -18.90 2.11
C ARG A 42 1.04 -17.45 2.24
N ALA A 43 -0.16 -17.24 2.74
CA ALA A 43 -0.71 -15.92 3.05
C ALA A 43 0.17 -15.19 4.07
N ALA A 44 0.64 -15.87 5.12
CA ALA A 44 1.50 -15.29 6.13
C ALA A 44 2.86 -14.84 5.58
N GLU A 45 3.51 -15.65 4.74
CA GLU A 45 4.78 -15.29 4.07
C GLU A 45 4.62 -14.05 3.19
N ILE A 46 3.61 -14.04 2.33
CA ILE A 46 3.34 -12.94 1.40
C ILE A 46 2.98 -11.67 2.18
N ALA A 47 2.17 -11.80 3.23
CA ALA A 47 1.78 -10.69 4.08
C ALA A 47 2.97 -10.04 4.81
N GLU A 48 3.92 -10.84 5.31
CA GLU A 48 5.14 -10.34 5.95
C GLU A 48 5.97 -9.56 4.92
N THR A 49 6.21 -10.13 3.72
CA THR A 49 6.95 -9.45 2.65
C THR A 49 6.32 -8.11 2.24
N PHE A 50 5.00 -8.04 2.05
CA PHE A 50 4.33 -6.77 1.72
C PHE A 50 4.39 -5.74 2.86
N ALA A 51 4.33 -6.20 4.11
CA ALA A 51 4.41 -5.33 5.29
C ALA A 51 5.84 -4.79 5.50
N GLU A 52 6.87 -5.63 5.32
CA GLU A 52 8.29 -5.28 5.37
C GLU A 52 8.64 -4.29 4.25
N ASN A 53 8.26 -4.59 3.01
CA ASN A 53 8.46 -3.69 1.86
C ASN A 53 7.77 -2.32 2.06
N SER A 54 6.67 -2.28 2.82
CA SER A 54 6.00 -1.03 3.18
C SER A 54 6.75 -0.25 4.26
N LEU A 55 7.44 -0.94 5.17
CA LEU A 55 8.27 -0.35 6.23
C LEU A 55 9.58 0.23 5.68
N GLU A 56 10.17 -0.41 4.66
CA GLU A 56 11.39 0.06 3.99
C GLU A 56 11.17 1.30 3.10
N GLY A 57 9.92 1.76 2.97
CA GLY A 57 9.61 3.08 2.44
C GLY A 57 9.76 3.22 0.93
N VAL A 58 9.74 2.12 0.17
CA VAL A 58 9.68 2.14 -1.30
C VAL A 58 8.21 2.21 -1.73
N PRO A 59 7.70 3.39 -2.18
CA PRO A 59 6.28 3.56 -2.50
C PRO A 59 5.82 2.66 -3.65
N SER A 60 6.75 2.15 -4.45
CA SER A 60 6.51 1.31 -5.61
C SER A 60 6.44 -0.19 -5.32
N HIS A 61 6.74 -0.66 -4.10
CA HIS A 61 6.89 -2.09 -3.77
C HIS A 61 6.13 -2.59 -2.53
N GLY A 62 5.57 -1.70 -1.70
CA GLY A 62 4.77 -2.06 -0.53
C GLY A 62 3.26 -2.06 -0.79
N LEU A 63 2.51 -1.46 0.14
CA LEU A 63 1.04 -1.33 0.14
C LEU A 63 0.44 -0.92 -1.20
N ASN A 64 1.09 -0.04 -1.96
CA ASN A 64 0.56 0.46 -3.23
C ASN A 64 0.47 -0.61 -4.34
N ARG A 65 1.21 -1.73 -4.22
CA ARG A 65 1.14 -2.86 -5.17
C ARG A 65 0.22 -3.98 -4.72
N PHE A 66 -0.18 -3.96 -3.46
CA PHE A 66 -1.03 -5.01 -2.91
C PHE A 66 -2.39 -5.12 -3.64
N PRO A 67 -3.10 -4.04 -3.99
CA PRO A 67 -4.36 -4.15 -4.74
C PRO A 67 -4.18 -4.77 -6.13
N ASP A 68 -3.11 -4.41 -6.84
CA ASP A 68 -2.80 -4.99 -8.15
C ASP A 68 -2.51 -6.49 -8.03
N PHE A 69 -1.75 -6.89 -7.00
CA PHE A 69 -1.47 -8.30 -6.71
C PHE A 69 -2.76 -9.08 -6.43
N ILE A 70 -3.65 -8.56 -5.58
CA ILE A 70 -4.94 -9.19 -5.30
C ILE A 70 -5.79 -9.32 -6.57
N LYS A 71 -5.78 -8.33 -7.46
CA LYS A 71 -6.49 -8.43 -8.74
C LYS A 71 -5.96 -9.62 -9.56
N LEU A 72 -4.65 -9.82 -9.63
CA LEU A 72 -4.06 -10.94 -10.36
C LEU A 72 -4.42 -12.30 -9.74
N CYS A 73 -4.50 -12.38 -8.41
CA CYS A 73 -4.96 -13.59 -7.71
C CYS A 73 -6.44 -13.88 -8.02
N LEU A 74 -7.29 -12.85 -8.05
CA LEU A 74 -8.71 -13.00 -8.39
C LEU A 74 -8.94 -13.35 -9.86
N GLU A 75 -8.04 -12.94 -10.76
CA GLU A 75 -8.05 -13.31 -12.17
C GLU A 75 -7.48 -14.73 -12.43
N GLU A 76 -7.14 -15.49 -11.37
CA GLU A 76 -6.53 -16.83 -11.44
C GLU A 76 -5.23 -16.87 -12.28
N ILE A 77 -4.55 -15.73 -12.39
CA ILE A 77 -3.28 -15.62 -13.13
C ILE A 77 -2.11 -16.11 -12.26
N ILE A 78 -2.28 -16.10 -10.94
CA ILE A 78 -1.25 -16.45 -9.96
C ILE A 78 -1.89 -17.35 -8.88
N ASP A 79 -1.22 -18.47 -8.57
CA ASP A 79 -1.53 -19.44 -7.50
C ASP A 79 -0.52 -19.39 -6.34
#